data_AF-A0A3P7P1U7-F1
#
_entry.id   AF-A0A3P7P1U7-F1
#
_cell.length_a   1.000
_cell.length_b   1.000
_cell.length_c   1.000
_cell.angle_alpha   90.00
_cell.angle_beta   90.00
_cell.angle_gamma   90.00
#
_symmetry.space_group_name_H-M   'P 1'
#
loop_
_entity.id
_entity.type
_entity.pdbx_description
1 polymer ?
#
loop_
_entity_poly.entity_id
_entity_poly.type
_entity_poly.pdbx_seq_one_letter_code
_entity_poly.pdbx_strand_id
1 'polypeptide(L)'
;MVRSLHPIVRDLNTFIGKAIPDTKLTVKKYLDSKFEYLSFCLKLKEMDDEEIQVASYDESLYRVETGNYEYRLMLRCRQESRQKFMRLRKDVMEKLELLDQKHGLPFTSLVTDLQLTIISACLCAIHLSQLH
;
A
#
# COMPACT_ATOMS: atom_id res chain seq x y z
N MET A 1 32.64 35.23 -3.41
CA MET A 1 32.11 34.13 -4.25
C MET A 1 32.07 32.77 -3.53
N VAL A 2 33.15 32.26 -2.94
CA VAL A 2 33.11 30.95 -2.25
C VAL A 2 32.22 30.95 -1.00
N ARG A 3 32.21 32.05 -0.22
CA ARG A 3 31.39 32.17 1.01
C ARG A 3 29.88 32.16 0.75
N SER A 4 29.42 32.61 -0.41
CA SER A 4 27.99 32.61 -0.78
C SER A 4 27.49 31.24 -1.25
N LEU A 5 28.40 30.30 -1.56
CA LEU A 5 28.04 28.92 -1.91
C LEU A 5 27.87 28.03 -0.67
N HIS A 6 28.46 28.41 0.47
CA HIS A 6 28.40 27.62 1.69
C HIS A 6 26.96 27.34 2.20
N PRO A 7 26.03 28.32 2.22
CA PRO A 7 24.64 28.06 2.58
C PRO A 7 23.96 27.09 1.62
N ILE A 8 24.20 27.24 0.31
CA ILE A 8 23.63 26.39 -0.73
C ILE A 8 24.09 24.94 -0.57
N VAL A 9 25.39 24.72 -0.34
CA VAL A 9 25.96 23.38 -0.10
C VAL A 9 25.42 22.77 1.19
N ARG A 10 25.24 23.56 2.24
CA ARG A 10 24.65 23.10 3.51
C ARG A 10 23.19 22.66 3.33
N ASP A 11 22.42 23.42 2.56
CA ASP A 11 21.01 23.13 2.32
C ASP A 11 20.86 21.89 1.43
N LEU A 12 21.71 21.72 0.40
CA LEU A 12 21.79 20.49 -0.40
C LEU A 12 22.17 19.27 0.44
N ASN A 13 23.17 19.38 1.33
CA ASN A 13 23.55 18.30 2.24
C ASN A 13 22.40 17.93 3.19
N THR A 14 21.63 18.92 3.63
CA THR A 14 20.45 18.67 4.49
C THR A 14 19.34 17.97 3.71
N PHE A 15 19.10 18.38 2.47
CA PHE A 15 18.12 17.75 1.59
C PHE A 15 18.48 16.28 1.29
N ILE A 16 19.70 16.05 0.80
CA ILE A 16 20.18 14.72 0.41
C ILE A 16 20.34 13.81 1.64
N GLY A 17 20.95 14.33 2.72
CA GLY A 17 21.30 13.55 3.89
C GLY A 17 20.17 13.35 4.90
N LYS A 18 19.09 14.15 4.84
CA LYS A 18 17.99 14.06 5.82
C LYS A 18 16.61 13.96 5.16
N ALA A 19 16.25 14.93 4.31
CA ALA A 19 14.90 15.01 3.76
C ALA A 19 14.54 13.82 2.85
N ILE A 20 15.46 13.40 1.99
CA ILE A 20 15.26 12.23 1.11
C ILE A 20 15.14 10.92 1.92
N PRO A 21 16.07 10.58 2.84
CA PRO A 21 15.95 9.39 3.67
C PRO A 21 14.67 9.34 4.50
N ASP A 22 14.27 10.47 5.08
CA ASP A 22 13.07 10.58 5.89
C ASP A 22 11.79 10.39 5.05
N THR A 23 11.77 10.93 3.82
CA THR A 23 10.67 10.68 2.87
C THR A 23 10.62 9.22 2.44
N LYS A 24 11.77 8.60 2.12
CA LYS A 24 11.86 7.17 1.80
C LYS A 24 11.32 6.29 2.93
N LEU A 25 11.62 6.63 4.19
CA LEU A 25 11.11 5.90 5.35
C LEU A 25 9.59 6.00 5.46
N THR A 26 9.00 7.19 5.25
CA THR A 26 7.54 7.37 5.24
C THR A 26 6.88 6.57 4.11
N VAL A 27 7.46 6.62 2.89
CA VAL A 27 6.97 5.83 1.76
C VAL A 27 7.05 4.34 2.06
N LYS A 28 8.16 3.85 2.64
CA LYS A 28 8.30 2.43 3.02
C LYS A 28 7.19 1.99 3.99
N LYS A 29 6.94 2.76 5.06
CA LYS A 29 5.86 2.46 6.03
C LYS A 29 4.49 2.40 5.36
N TYR A 30 4.20 3.31 4.43
CA TYR A 30 2.98 3.28 3.64
C TYR A 30 2.88 2.01 2.79
N LEU A 31 3.95 1.65 2.08
CA LEU A 31 3.99 0.46 1.24
C LEU A 31 3.78 -0.81 2.05
N ASP A 32 4.47 -0.96 3.19
CA ASP A 32 4.31 -2.10 4.09
C ASP A 32 2.85 -2.22 4.56
N SER A 33 2.23 -1.11 4.97
CA SER A 33 0.81 -1.10 5.38
C SER A 33 -0.15 -1.37 4.22
N LYS A 34 0.19 -0.99 2.98
CA LYS A 34 -0.60 -1.29 1.78
C LYS A 34 -0.51 -2.77 1.44
N PHE A 35 0.68 -3.37 1.52
CA PHE A 35 0.86 -4.82 1.32
C PHE A 35 0.07 -5.64 2.33
N GLU A 36 0.08 -5.24 3.61
CA GLU A 36 -0.73 -5.84 4.67
C GLU A 36 -2.24 -5.79 4.34
N TYR A 37 -2.76 -4.66 3.86
CA TYR A 37 -4.17 -4.58 3.45
C TYR A 37 -4.48 -5.49 2.25
N LEU A 38 -3.59 -5.52 1.26
CA LEU A 38 -3.78 -6.30 0.04
C LEU A 38 -3.72 -7.81 0.30
N SER A 39 -2.91 -8.29 1.25
CA SER A 39 -2.90 -9.70 1.63
C SER A 39 -4.25 -10.14 2.22
N PHE A 40 -4.90 -9.30 3.04
CA PHE A 40 -6.26 -9.60 3.52
C PHE A 40 -7.29 -9.60 2.39
N CYS A 41 -7.15 -8.72 1.40
CA CYS A 41 -8.04 -8.72 0.23
C CYS A 41 -7.90 -9.99 -0.60
N LEU A 42 -6.66 -10.45 -0.83
CA LEU A 42 -6.39 -11.69 -1.54
C LEU A 42 -6.95 -12.89 -0.78
N LYS A 43 -6.69 -12.96 0.54
CA LYS A 43 -7.18 -14.08 1.35
C LYS A 43 -8.71 -14.18 1.36
N LEU A 44 -9.41 -13.05 1.48
CA LEU A 44 -10.88 -13.03 1.41
C LEU A 44 -11.39 -13.51 0.05
N LYS A 45 -10.74 -13.07 -1.03
CA LYS A 45 -11.09 -13.53 -2.38
C LYS A 45 -10.89 -15.04 -2.54
N GLU A 46 -9.78 -15.60 -2.06
CA GLU A 46 -9.55 -17.05 -2.08
C GLU A 46 -10.66 -17.81 -1.32
N MET A 47 -11.10 -17.27 -0.18
CA MET A 47 -12.19 -17.86 0.60
C MET A 47 -13.55 -17.79 -0.13
N ASP A 48 -13.82 -16.67 -0.80
CA ASP A 48 -15.03 -16.48 -1.61
C ASP A 48 -15.02 -17.43 -2.83
N ASP A 49 -13.88 -17.55 -3.52
CA ASP A 49 -13.71 -18.43 -4.68
C ASP A 49 -13.91 -19.91 -4.29
N GLU A 50 -13.37 -20.35 -3.15
CA GLU A 50 -13.59 -21.70 -2.60
C GLU A 50 -15.05 -21.96 -2.25
N GLU A 51 -15.75 -20.98 -1.64
CA GLU A 51 -17.17 -21.11 -1.30
C GLU A 51 -18.05 -21.24 -2.56
N ILE A 52 -17.75 -20.45 -3.60
CA ILE A 52 -18.42 -20.55 -4.90
C ILE A 52 -18.18 -21.93 -5.52
N GLN A 53 -16.95 -22.44 -5.47
CA GLN A 53 -16.60 -23.75 -6.02
C GLN A 53 -17.36 -24.87 -5.30
N VAL A 54 -17.42 -24.86 -3.97
CA VAL A 54 -18.15 -25.88 -3.21
C VAL A 54 -19.65 -25.78 -3.43
N ALA A 55 -20.19 -24.56 -3.47
CA ALA A 55 -21.60 -24.33 -3.79
C ALA A 55 -22.00 -24.84 -5.18
N SER A 56 -21.06 -24.89 -6.14
CA SER A 56 -21.33 -25.45 -7.48
C SER A 56 -21.62 -26.97 -7.47
N TYR A 57 -21.18 -27.66 -6.42
CA TYR A 57 -21.49 -29.07 -6.17
C TYR A 57 -22.74 -29.28 -5.31
N ASP A 58 -23.50 -28.21 -5.02
CA ASP A 58 -24.65 -28.21 -4.09
C ASP A 58 -24.26 -28.62 -2.65
N GLU A 59 -22.98 -28.42 -2.31
CA GLU A 59 -22.41 -28.67 -0.98
C GLU A 59 -22.17 -27.35 -0.23
N SER A 60 -21.98 -27.45 1.08
CA SER A 60 -21.62 -26.33 1.95
C SER A 60 -20.34 -26.65 2.72
N LEU A 61 -19.52 -25.61 2.93
CA LEU A 61 -18.31 -25.73 3.73
C LEU A 61 -18.66 -25.81 5.22
N TYR A 62 -18.07 -26.77 5.94
CA TYR A 62 -18.24 -26.90 7.39
C TYR A 62 -17.96 -25.61 8.18
N ARG A 63 -16.97 -24.81 7.73
CA ARG A 63 -16.68 -23.51 8.34
C ARG A 63 -17.88 -22.57 8.25
N VAL A 64 -18.69 -22.63 7.18
CA VAL A 64 -19.87 -21.78 6.99
C VAL A 64 -21.00 -22.24 7.91
N GLU A 65 -21.22 -23.55 8.00
CA GLU A 65 -22.24 -24.16 8.86
C GLU A 65 -22.01 -23.88 10.35
N THR A 66 -20.74 -23.84 10.76
CA THR A 66 -20.34 -23.53 12.15
C THR A 66 -20.19 -22.03 12.42
N GLY A 67 -20.65 -21.20 11.48
CA GLY A 67 -20.79 -19.76 11.65
C GLY A 67 -19.64 -18.94 11.08
N ASN A 68 -18.66 -19.48 10.38
CA ASN A 68 -17.67 -18.74 9.56
C ASN A 68 -16.84 -17.67 10.30
N TYR A 69 -16.33 -18.03 11.49
CA TYR A 69 -15.59 -17.09 12.35
C TYR A 69 -14.31 -16.53 11.71
N GLU A 70 -13.56 -17.37 10.98
CA GLU A 70 -12.31 -16.96 10.32
C GLU A 70 -12.57 -15.89 9.26
N TYR A 71 -13.59 -16.08 8.42
CA TYR A 71 -13.96 -15.10 7.41
C TYR A 71 -14.35 -13.76 8.04
N ARG A 72 -15.16 -13.79 9.11
CA ARG A 72 -15.51 -12.57 9.87
C ARG A 72 -14.30 -11.88 10.47
N LEU A 73 -13.31 -12.64 10.96
CA LEU A 73 -12.07 -12.08 11.48
C LEU A 73 -11.29 -11.40 10.35
N MET A 74 -11.14 -12.06 9.20
CA MET A 74 -10.45 -11.50 8.04
C MET A 74 -11.10 -10.22 7.53
N LEU A 75 -12.44 -10.15 7.50
CA LEU A 75 -13.17 -8.91 7.17
C LEU A 75 -12.81 -7.75 8.10
N ARG A 76 -12.71 -8.00 9.42
CA ARG A 76 -12.30 -6.99 10.39
C ARG A 76 -10.85 -6.57 10.19
N CYS A 77 -9.93 -7.52 10.04
CA CYS A 77 -8.52 -7.23 9.78
C CYS A 77 -8.32 -6.44 8.48
N ARG A 78 -9.09 -6.74 7.42
CA ARG A 78 -9.12 -5.94 6.18
C ARG A 78 -9.57 -4.51 6.46
N GLN A 79 -10.61 -4.31 7.28
CA GLN A 79 -11.11 -2.97 7.59
C GLN A 79 -10.10 -2.15 8.41
N GLU A 80 -9.46 -2.76 9.40
CA GLU A 80 -8.46 -2.11 10.25
C GLU A 80 -7.20 -1.74 9.46
N SER A 81 -6.66 -2.68 8.68
CA SER A 81 -5.53 -2.44 7.78
C SER A 81 -5.89 -1.39 6.71
N ARG A 82 -7.14 -1.36 6.23
CA ARG A 82 -7.64 -0.32 5.32
C ARG A 82 -7.49 1.08 5.91
N GLN A 83 -7.97 1.25 7.14
CA GLN A 83 -7.88 2.54 7.83
C GLN A 83 -6.43 2.96 8.05
N LYS A 84 -5.57 2.03 8.47
CA LYS A 84 -4.15 2.26 8.69
C LYS A 84 -3.44 2.72 7.40
N PHE A 85 -3.62 2.01 6.28
CA PHE A 85 -2.94 2.39 5.04
C PHE A 85 -3.48 3.71 4.48
N MET A 86 -4.78 3.99 4.62
CA MET A 86 -5.38 5.24 4.14
C MET A 86 -4.86 6.46 4.91
N ARG A 87 -4.62 6.32 6.22
CA ARG A 87 -3.95 7.36 7.01
C ARG A 87 -2.52 7.59 6.52
N LEU A 88 -1.72 6.54 6.38
CA LEU A 88 -0.34 6.64 5.88
C LEU A 88 -0.25 7.16 4.43
N ARG A 89 -1.26 6.86 3.60
CA ARG A 89 -1.36 7.43 2.25
C ARG A 89 -1.45 8.95 2.31
N LYS A 90 -2.28 9.49 3.21
CA LYS A 90 -2.41 10.94 3.41
C LYS A 90 -1.06 11.53 3.85
N ASP A 91 -0.41 10.93 4.84
CA ASP A 91 0.89 11.39 5.33
C ASP A 91 1.97 11.41 4.23
N VAL A 92 2.00 10.38 3.37
CA VAL A 92 2.93 10.33 2.22
C VAL A 92 2.64 11.43 1.22
N MET A 93 1.37 11.66 0.86
CA MET A 93 0.99 12.70 -0.11
C MET A 93 1.39 14.09 0.39
N GLU A 94 1.05 14.43 1.63
CA GLU A 94 1.42 15.71 2.24
C GLU A 94 2.94 15.90 2.28
N LYS A 95 3.68 14.85 2.64
CA LYS A 95 5.14 14.91 2.73
C LYS A 95 5.81 15.09 1.36
N LEU A 96 5.27 14.46 0.31
CA LEU A 96 5.76 14.63 -1.06
C LEU A 96 5.44 16.03 -1.60
N GLU A 97 4.24 16.55 -1.33
CA GLU A 97 3.88 17.92 -1.71
C GLU A 97 4.82 18.96 -1.07
N LEU A 98 5.15 18.78 0.22
CA LEU A 98 6.12 19.64 0.91
C LEU A 98 7.54 19.53 0.31
N LEU A 99 7.92 18.36 -0.18
CA LEU A 99 9.21 18.14 -0.82
C LEU A 99 9.27 18.78 -2.21
N ASP A 100 8.19 18.65 -2.98
CA ASP A 100 8.03 19.25 -4.31
C ASP A 100 8.07 20.78 -4.21
N GLN A 101 7.35 21.38 -3.25
CA GLN A 101 7.34 22.83 -3.03
C GLN A 101 8.71 23.40 -2.67
N LYS A 102 9.55 22.64 -1.95
CA LYS A 102 10.89 23.10 -1.54
C LYS A 102 11.95 22.98 -2.62
N HIS A 103 11.82 22.03 -3.55
CA HIS A 103 12.92 21.65 -4.44
C HIS A 103 12.56 21.64 -5.93
N GLY A 104 11.29 21.86 -6.32
CA GLY A 104 10.88 22.01 -7.72
C GLY A 104 11.00 20.74 -8.58
N LEU A 105 11.27 19.59 -7.96
CA LEU A 105 11.31 18.28 -8.61
C LEU A 105 9.96 17.59 -8.42
N PRO A 106 9.39 16.92 -9.44
CA PRO A 106 8.10 16.26 -9.32
C PRO A 106 8.27 14.87 -8.67
N PHE A 107 8.37 14.80 -7.34
CA PHE A 107 8.39 13.52 -6.63
C PHE A 107 6.99 12.91 -6.49
N THR A 108 5.94 13.73 -6.56
CA THR A 108 4.54 13.29 -6.54
C THR A 108 4.20 12.34 -7.71
N SER A 109 4.74 12.56 -8.91
CA SER A 109 4.51 11.68 -10.06
C SER A 109 5.17 10.30 -9.91
N LEU A 110 6.29 10.20 -9.18
CA LEU A 110 6.97 8.93 -8.94
C LEU A 110 6.12 7.99 -8.08
N VAL A 111 5.32 8.54 -7.16
CA VAL A 111 4.44 7.76 -6.28
C VAL A 111 3.16 7.35 -6.96
N THR A 112 2.61 8.14 -7.89
CA THR A 112 1.50 7.69 -8.73
C THR A 112 1.90 6.52 -9.61
N ASP A 113 3.12 6.54 -10.17
CA ASP A 113 3.65 5.46 -10.99
C ASP A 113 3.90 4.19 -10.17
N LEU A 114 4.44 4.33 -8.95
CA LEU A 114 4.59 3.21 -8.02
C LEU A 114 3.23 2.64 -7.58
N GLN A 115 2.23 3.51 -7.35
CA GLN A 115 0.88 3.08 -7.00
C GLN A 115 0.24 2.27 -8.13
N LEU A 116 0.35 2.74 -9.38
CA LEU A 116 -0.16 2.04 -10.57
C LEU A 116 0.54 0.69 -10.78
N THR A 117 1.86 0.63 -10.60
CA THR A 117 2.62 -0.61 -10.78
C THR A 117 2.24 -1.67 -9.75
N ILE A 118 2.12 -1.28 -8.47
CA ILE A 118 1.74 -2.22 -7.39
C ILE A 118 0.28 -2.64 -7.53
N ILE A 119 -0.62 -1.73 -7.90
CA ILE A 119 -2.03 -2.05 -8.16
C ILE A 119 -2.11 -3.00 -9.36
N SER A 120 -1.38 -2.75 -10.43
CA SER A 120 -1.33 -3.64 -11.60
C SER A 120 -0.76 -5.02 -11.24
N ALA A 121 0.29 -5.09 -10.42
CA ALA A 121 0.85 -6.36 -9.97
C ALA A 121 -0.13 -7.16 -9.10
N CYS A 122 -0.83 -6.48 -8.18
CA CYS A 122 -1.84 -7.12 -7.34
C CYS A 122 -3.11 -7.47 -8.12
N LEU A 123 -3.57 -6.64 -9.06
CA LEU A 123 -4.67 -6.99 -9.98
C LEU A 123 -4.29 -8.17 -10.87
N CYS A 124 -3.05 -8.21 -11.39
CA CYS A 124 -2.56 -9.38 -12.12
C CYS A 124 -2.57 -10.62 -11.24
N ALA A 125 -2.08 -10.56 -9.99
CA ALA A 125 -2.12 -11.69 -9.07
C ALA A 125 -3.56 -12.15 -8.75
N ILE A 126 -4.47 -11.20 -8.57
CA ILE A 126 -5.91 -11.41 -8.35
C ILE A 126 -6.63 -11.97 -9.59
N HIS A 127 -6.20 -11.61 -10.80
CA HIS A 127 -6.73 -12.17 -12.05
C HIS A 127 -6.12 -13.53 -12.40
N LEU A 128 -4.83 -13.74 -12.11
CA LEU A 128 -4.14 -15.01 -12.30
C LEU A 128 -4.71 -16.12 -11.41
N SER A 129 -5.20 -15.78 -10.21
CA SER A 129 -5.89 -16.73 -9.34
C SER A 129 -7.28 -17.16 -9.85
N GLN A 130 -7.78 -16.56 -10.95
CA GLN A 130 -9.10 -16.87 -11.55
C GLN A 130 -8.97 -17.71 -12.84
N LEU A 131 -7.75 -18.11 -13.21
CA LEU A 131 -7.44 -18.88 -14.42
C LEU A 131 -7.23 -20.39 -14.15
N HIS A 132 -7.55 -20.86 -12.94
CA HIS A 132 -7.55 -22.27 -12.53
C HIS A 132 -8.87 -22.61 -11.85
#